data_AF-A0A7K8KJI2-F1
#
_entry.id   AF-A0A7K8KJI2-F1
#
_cell.length_a   1.000
_cell.length_b   1.000
_cell.length_c   1.000
_cell.angle_alpha   90.00
_cell.angle_beta   90.00
_cell.angle_gamma   90.00
#
_symmetry.space_group_name_H-M   'P 1'
#
loop_
_entity.id
_entity.type
_entity.pdbx_description
1 polymer ?
#
loop_
_entity_poly.entity_id
_entity_poly.type
_entity_poly.pdbx_seq_one_letter_code
_entity_poly.pdbx_strand_id
1 'polypeptide(L)'
;RGGRAVLWCVLVAAWEAAWGQLRYSVPEELPKGSFVGDVAKDLGLELPALRYLSILDRGKTQYFSLHGKTGHLVTAERIDREQLCESVQQCVLRCEVIVEGEMKIYKIEVEIRDINDNAPSFREAEKELRVSEMTAPGSRFPLASGRDPDVGANSLQSYQLSTNPLFSLVVKEGPDGMKQPELVLEKSLDREKQSNHHLILTAVDGGDPVRSATVRIQINVTDANDNPPVFTKEIYKVQLLENLPVGSLAFQVTATDGDEGTNAEITYSFSDIAKSARQLFALDSRTGDVKVTGPLDYEEEKYYETTVEGRDGGGLNARVKVHIEILDVNDNAPALSVLPILNPIPEDSVPSTVVAVINVRDRDLGDNGEVSCTIDGDLPFRLEASSENTYKLVTASALDRETVSAYNISITARDRGSPSLSSRMELVLEVSDVNDNAPVFEEAAYN
;
A
#
# COMPACT_ATOMS: atom_id res chain seq x y z
N ARG A 1 -6.59 -1.21 71.71
CA ARG A 1 -7.44 -2.43 71.68
C ARG A 1 -7.70 -2.76 70.21
N GLY A 2 -7.19 -3.80 69.57
CA GLY A 2 -6.17 -4.80 69.91
C GLY A 2 -5.55 -5.25 68.58
N GLY A 3 -4.23 -5.38 68.53
CA GLY A 3 -3.53 -5.89 67.35
C GLY A 3 -3.56 -7.41 67.37
N ARG A 4 -4.07 -8.01 66.30
CA ARG A 4 -3.93 -9.45 66.04
C ARG A 4 -2.53 -9.68 65.46
N ALA A 5 -1.62 -10.18 66.29
CA ALA A 5 -0.39 -10.80 65.82
C ALA A 5 -0.76 -12.16 65.22
N VAL A 6 -0.50 -12.33 63.93
CA VAL A 6 -0.60 -13.63 63.25
C VAL A 6 0.65 -14.41 63.64
N LEU A 7 0.48 -15.38 64.53
CA LEU A 7 1.50 -16.40 64.82
C LEU A 7 1.70 -17.25 63.56
N TRP A 8 2.88 -17.19 62.96
CA TRP A 8 3.33 -18.22 62.03
C TRP A 8 3.61 -19.49 62.85
N CYS A 9 2.69 -20.45 62.79
CA CYS A 9 2.89 -21.77 63.34
C CYS A 9 3.88 -22.53 62.44
N VAL A 10 5.14 -22.61 62.86
CA VAL A 10 6.12 -23.55 62.30
C VAL A 10 5.71 -24.97 62.71
N LEU A 11 5.04 -25.69 61.80
CA LEU A 11 4.76 -27.12 61.98
C LEU A 11 6.02 -27.92 61.65
N VAL A 12 6.78 -28.26 62.69
CA VAL A 12 7.87 -29.25 62.62
C VAL A 12 7.23 -30.64 62.78
N ALA A 13 7.22 -31.42 61.70
CA ALA A 13 6.83 -32.83 61.75
C ALA A 13 8.10 -33.68 61.81
N ALA A 14 8.43 -34.22 62.98
CA ALA A 14 9.42 -35.26 63.13
C ALA A 14 8.72 -36.62 63.00
N TRP A 15 9.11 -37.45 62.04
CA TRP A 15 8.72 -38.86 61.97
C TRP A 15 9.94 -39.74 62.20
N GLU A 16 9.87 -40.62 63.21
CA GLU A 16 10.85 -41.68 63.40
C GLU A 16 10.65 -42.75 62.34
N ALA A 17 11.54 -42.79 61.35
CA ALA A 17 11.76 -43.97 60.53
C ALA A 17 12.98 -44.72 61.07
N ALA A 18 12.81 -46.03 61.21
CA ALA A 18 13.77 -46.99 61.74
C ALA A 18 15.23 -46.74 61.27
N TRP A 19 16.15 -46.73 62.25
CA TRP A 19 17.61 -46.85 62.13
C TRP A 19 18.39 -45.56 61.81
N GLY A 20 18.53 -44.68 62.82
CA GLY A 20 19.71 -43.81 62.98
C GLY A 20 19.83 -42.59 62.05
N GLN A 21 18.76 -42.21 61.34
CA GLN A 21 18.75 -41.06 60.44
C GLN A 21 17.69 -40.03 60.85
N LEU A 22 18.13 -38.83 61.20
CA LEU A 22 17.24 -37.71 61.52
C LEU A 22 16.85 -36.96 60.25
N ARG A 23 15.60 -36.50 60.19
CA ARG A 23 15.07 -35.71 59.08
C ARG A 23 14.45 -34.42 59.59
N TYR A 24 14.93 -33.30 59.06
CA TYR A 24 14.36 -31.98 59.30
C TYR A 24 13.96 -31.33 57.98
N SER A 25 13.17 -30.28 58.06
CA SER A 25 12.83 -29.46 56.91
C SER A 25 12.83 -28.00 57.31
N VAL A 26 13.48 -27.14 56.52
CA VAL A 26 13.49 -25.70 56.73
C VAL A 26 13.22 -24.97 55.44
N PRO A 27 12.53 -23.82 55.48
CA PRO A 27 12.48 -22.93 54.33
C PRO A 27 13.89 -22.41 54.03
N GLU A 28 14.16 -22.16 52.76
CA GLU A 28 15.37 -21.45 52.35
C GLU A 28 15.39 -20.00 52.85
N GLU A 29 16.41 -19.23 52.47
CA GLU A 29 16.48 -17.78 52.74
C GLU A 29 16.53 -17.38 54.23
N LEU A 30 16.63 -18.36 55.11
CA LEU A 30 16.72 -18.14 56.55
C LEU A 30 18.04 -17.44 56.91
N PRO A 31 18.01 -16.43 57.79
CA PRO A 31 19.23 -15.78 58.26
C PRO A 31 20.09 -16.75 59.07
N LYS A 32 21.39 -16.47 59.13
CA LYS A 32 22.34 -17.21 59.95
C LYS A 32 21.88 -17.28 61.42
N GLY A 33 21.96 -18.46 62.00
CA GLY A 33 21.55 -18.74 63.39
C GLY A 33 20.08 -19.11 63.54
N SER A 34 19.33 -19.24 62.44
CA SER A 34 17.94 -19.71 62.47
C SER A 34 17.83 -21.16 62.93
N PHE A 35 16.81 -21.45 63.73
CA PHE A 35 16.57 -22.79 64.25
C PHE A 35 16.10 -23.76 63.15
N VAL A 36 16.70 -24.95 63.09
CA VAL A 36 16.38 -26.03 62.13
C VAL A 36 15.71 -27.21 62.82
N GLY A 37 16.26 -27.64 63.97
CA GLY A 37 15.77 -28.81 64.70
C GLY A 37 16.49 -29.00 66.02
N ASP A 38 15.90 -29.80 66.92
CA ASP A 38 16.45 -30.08 68.24
C ASP A 38 17.14 -31.44 68.27
N VAL A 39 18.39 -31.47 67.79
CA VAL A 39 19.18 -32.71 67.66
C VAL A 39 19.45 -33.33 69.03
N ALA A 40 19.70 -32.51 70.06
CA ALA A 40 19.91 -33.00 71.41
C ALA A 40 18.73 -33.79 71.94
N LYS A 41 17.52 -33.22 71.81
CA LYS A 41 16.30 -33.88 72.25
C LYS A 41 15.97 -35.11 71.42
N ASP A 42 16.07 -35.01 70.09
CA ASP A 42 15.67 -36.10 69.18
C ASP A 42 16.65 -37.30 69.26
N LEU A 43 17.89 -37.08 69.70
CA LEU A 43 18.85 -38.15 70.01
C LEU A 43 18.84 -38.61 71.47
N GLY A 44 18.03 -37.98 72.34
CA GLY A 44 17.95 -38.31 73.77
C GLY A 44 19.21 -37.98 74.57
N LEU A 45 19.97 -36.96 74.17
CA LEU A 45 21.25 -36.59 74.78
C LEU A 45 21.05 -35.68 76.02
N GLU A 46 21.67 -36.05 77.14
CA GLU A 46 21.66 -35.24 78.37
C GLU A 46 22.64 -34.04 78.29
N LEU A 47 22.40 -32.98 79.08
CA LEU A 47 23.19 -31.74 79.11
C LEU A 47 24.73 -31.93 79.18
N PRO A 48 25.30 -32.94 79.88
CA PRO A 48 26.75 -33.19 79.87
C PRO A 48 27.31 -33.66 78.51
N ALA A 49 26.50 -34.38 77.72
CA ALA A 49 26.88 -34.92 76.42
C ALA A 49 26.97 -33.85 75.32
N LEU A 50 26.32 -32.70 75.51
CA LEU A 50 26.31 -31.60 74.54
C LEU A 50 27.69 -30.96 74.29
N ARG A 51 28.63 -31.13 75.23
CA ARG A 51 30.01 -30.64 75.10
C ARG A 51 30.86 -31.44 74.10
N TYR A 52 30.37 -32.61 73.71
CA TYR A 52 31.08 -33.57 72.85
C TYR A 52 30.37 -33.76 71.50
N LEU A 53 29.52 -32.81 71.12
CA LEU A 53 28.83 -32.76 69.83
C LEU A 53 29.66 -31.99 68.83
N SER A 54 30.05 -32.64 67.74
CA SER A 54 30.65 -31.99 66.58
C SER A 54 29.85 -32.30 65.33
N ILE A 55 29.66 -31.29 64.49
CA ILE A 55 29.03 -31.46 63.17
C ILE A 55 30.12 -31.62 62.13
N LEU A 56 29.95 -32.60 61.26
CA LEU A 56 30.81 -32.87 60.11
C LEU A 56 29.99 -32.64 58.83
N ASP A 57 30.38 -31.62 58.09
CA ASP A 57 29.91 -31.40 56.72
C ASP A 57 31.01 -31.82 55.74
N ARG A 58 30.63 -32.57 54.70
CA ARG A 58 31.55 -33.05 53.67
C ARG A 58 31.62 -32.09 52.47
N GLY A 59 30.79 -31.04 52.46
CA GLY A 59 30.77 -30.00 51.43
C GLY A 59 31.87 -28.95 51.55
N LYS A 60 32.02 -28.11 50.51
CA LYS A 60 32.93 -26.95 50.51
C LYS A 60 32.44 -25.81 51.41
N THR A 61 31.13 -25.72 51.59
CA THR A 61 30.45 -24.71 52.40
C THR A 61 29.67 -25.42 53.47
N GLN A 62 29.82 -24.98 54.71
CA GLN A 62 29.09 -25.54 55.84
C GLN A 62 27.79 -24.77 56.06
N TYR A 63 26.65 -25.37 55.72
CA TYR A 63 25.34 -24.71 55.80
C TYR A 63 24.66 -24.81 57.18
N PHE A 64 25.09 -25.77 58.00
CA PHE A 64 24.53 -26.00 59.33
C PHE A 64 25.60 -26.01 60.42
N SER A 65 25.22 -25.54 61.60
CA SER A 65 26.05 -25.59 62.81
C SER A 65 25.21 -26.01 64.02
N LEU A 66 25.86 -26.52 65.06
CA LEU A 66 25.20 -26.86 66.31
C LEU A 66 25.37 -25.73 67.31
N HIS A 67 24.27 -25.32 67.95
CA HIS A 67 24.30 -24.31 69.00
C HIS A 67 24.85 -24.92 70.29
N GLY A 68 26.07 -24.54 70.69
CA GLY A 68 26.87 -25.24 71.72
C GLY A 68 26.32 -25.27 73.15
N LYS A 69 25.20 -24.60 73.45
CA LYS A 69 24.52 -24.68 74.78
C LYS A 69 23.23 -25.49 74.76
N THR A 70 22.58 -25.60 73.60
CA THR A 70 21.25 -26.21 73.49
C THR A 70 21.25 -27.48 72.64
N GLY A 71 22.31 -27.71 71.84
CA GLY A 71 22.37 -28.81 70.88
C GLY A 71 21.35 -28.69 69.74
N HIS A 72 20.81 -27.49 69.52
CA HIS A 72 19.94 -27.20 68.38
C HIS A 72 20.78 -27.12 67.11
N LEU A 73 20.28 -27.71 66.02
CA LEU A 73 20.78 -27.45 64.69
C LEU A 73 20.31 -26.07 64.26
N VAL A 74 21.24 -25.22 63.83
CA VAL A 74 20.98 -23.87 63.34
C VAL A 74 21.66 -23.64 62.00
N THR A 75 21.12 -22.73 61.18
CA THR A 75 21.76 -22.33 59.92
C THR A 75 23.09 -21.63 60.19
N ALA A 76 24.14 -22.01 59.47
CA ALA A 76 25.46 -21.40 59.56
C ALA A 76 25.68 -20.30 58.52
N GLU A 77 24.99 -20.39 57.38
CA GLU A 77 24.97 -19.42 56.28
C GLU A 77 23.56 -19.37 55.67
N ARG A 78 23.29 -18.35 54.84
CA ARG A 78 22.06 -18.25 54.05
C ARG A 78 22.06 -19.38 53.00
N ILE A 79 20.94 -20.09 52.92
CA ILE A 79 20.73 -21.19 51.97
C ILE A 79 19.85 -20.64 50.85
N ASP A 80 20.39 -20.59 49.65
CA ASP A 80 19.70 -20.30 48.39
C ASP A 80 19.53 -21.65 47.67
N ARG A 81 18.28 -22.11 47.54
CA ARG A 81 17.96 -23.44 47.02
C ARG A 81 18.26 -23.49 45.53
N GLU A 82 17.99 -22.42 44.78
CA GLU A 82 18.17 -22.34 43.33
C GLU A 82 19.65 -22.46 42.96
N GLN A 83 20.55 -21.93 43.78
CA GLN A 83 22.00 -22.08 43.59
C GLN A 83 22.50 -23.51 43.86
N LEU A 84 21.84 -24.24 44.76
CA LEU A 84 22.28 -25.56 45.23
C LEU A 84 21.68 -26.72 44.44
N CYS A 85 20.39 -26.63 44.18
CA CYS A 85 19.55 -27.70 43.66
C CYS A 85 18.94 -27.37 42.31
N GLU A 86 19.11 -26.14 41.80
CA GLU A 86 18.57 -25.67 40.53
C GLU A 86 17.07 -26.03 40.42
N SER A 87 16.67 -26.76 39.37
CA SER A 87 15.29 -27.18 39.10
C SER A 87 14.91 -28.54 39.70
N VAL A 88 15.71 -29.09 40.63
CA VAL A 88 15.40 -30.37 41.28
C VAL A 88 14.28 -30.19 42.31
N GLN A 89 13.18 -30.95 42.16
CA GLN A 89 12.00 -30.83 43.05
C GLN A 89 12.29 -31.10 44.53
N GLN A 90 13.17 -32.04 44.84
CA GLN A 90 13.49 -32.39 46.22
C GLN A 90 14.94 -32.03 46.54
N CYS A 91 15.13 -30.89 47.21
CA CYS A 91 16.44 -30.39 47.62
C CYS A 91 16.76 -30.87 49.04
N VAL A 92 17.74 -31.77 49.18
CA VAL A 92 18.12 -32.35 50.48
C VAL A 92 19.61 -32.15 50.72
N LEU A 93 19.93 -31.42 51.79
CA LEU A 93 21.29 -31.30 52.30
C LEU A 93 21.55 -32.36 53.35
N ARG A 94 22.77 -32.92 53.36
CA ARG A 94 23.16 -34.00 54.26
C ARG A 94 24.32 -33.57 55.14
N CYS A 95 24.18 -33.72 56.45
CA CYS A 95 25.26 -33.52 57.41
C CYS A 95 25.33 -34.67 58.41
N GLU A 96 26.50 -34.86 59.02
CA GLU A 96 26.73 -35.92 60.00
C GLU A 96 27.02 -35.27 61.36
N VAL A 97 26.40 -35.77 62.43
CA VAL A 97 26.67 -35.33 63.80
C VAL A 97 27.39 -36.44 64.55
N ILE A 98 28.53 -36.11 65.12
CA ILE A 98 29.39 -37.01 65.88
C ILE A 98 29.19 -36.72 67.37
N VAL A 99 28.87 -37.77 68.12
CA VAL A 99 28.83 -37.74 69.59
C VAL A 99 30.10 -38.41 70.09
N GLU A 100 31.14 -37.62 70.37
CA GLU A 100 32.47 -38.14 70.70
C GLU A 100 32.46 -38.99 71.97
N GLY A 101 31.63 -38.63 72.95
CA GLY A 101 31.48 -39.39 74.20
C GLY A 101 30.90 -40.80 74.02
N GLU A 102 30.19 -41.07 72.92
CA GLU A 102 29.59 -42.37 72.62
C GLU A 102 30.19 -43.04 71.37
N MET A 103 31.10 -42.37 70.66
CA MET A 103 31.65 -42.82 69.36
C MET A 103 30.55 -43.19 68.35
N LYS A 104 29.45 -42.44 68.33
CA LYS A 104 28.34 -42.63 67.39
C LYS A 104 28.27 -41.50 66.38
N ILE A 105 27.91 -41.85 65.15
CA ILE A 105 27.68 -40.93 64.04
C ILE A 105 26.21 -41.03 63.65
N TYR A 106 25.52 -39.90 63.66
CA TYR A 106 24.13 -39.76 63.25
C TYR A 106 24.07 -39.00 61.93
N LYS A 107 23.33 -39.53 60.96
CA LYS A 107 23.12 -38.86 59.68
C LYS A 107 21.88 -37.99 59.76
N ILE A 108 22.01 -36.74 59.34
CA ILE A 108 20.91 -35.78 59.29
C ILE A 108 20.66 -35.41 57.84
N GLU A 109 19.41 -35.56 57.40
CA GLU A 109 18.92 -35.02 56.13
C GLU A 109 18.06 -33.80 56.45
N VAL A 110 18.40 -32.66 55.83
CA VAL A 110 17.61 -31.44 55.93
C VAL A 110 17.04 -31.16 54.55
N GLU A 111 15.72 -31.28 54.43
CA GLU A 111 14.98 -30.87 53.24
C GLU A 111 14.85 -29.34 53.22
N ILE A 112 15.32 -28.74 52.13
CA ILE A 112 15.20 -27.31 51.88
C ILE A 112 13.90 -27.08 51.13
N ARG A 113 12.95 -26.41 51.80
CA ARG A 113 11.65 -26.05 51.22
C ARG A 113 11.79 -24.74 50.44
N ASP A 114 11.33 -24.80 49.21
CA ASP A 114 11.28 -23.70 48.26
C ASP A 114 10.37 -22.57 48.77
N ILE A 115 10.83 -21.32 48.62
CA ILE A 115 10.05 -20.09 48.83
C ILE A 115 9.88 -19.40 47.48
N ASN A 116 8.74 -18.73 47.24
CA ASN A 116 8.56 -17.87 46.07
C ASN A 116 9.37 -16.57 46.18
N ASP A 117 10.68 -16.66 46.00
CA ASP A 117 11.61 -15.53 46.10
C ASP A 117 12.24 -15.14 44.77
N ASN A 118 12.05 -15.93 43.71
CA ASN A 118 12.31 -15.54 42.33
C ASN A 118 11.02 -15.13 41.63
N ALA A 119 11.12 -14.58 40.43
CA ALA A 119 9.95 -14.27 39.62
C ALA A 119 10.18 -14.87 38.23
N PRO A 120 9.10 -15.21 37.49
CA PRO A 120 9.23 -15.58 36.10
C PRO A 120 10.04 -14.53 35.33
N SER A 121 10.79 -14.96 34.32
CA SER A 121 11.61 -14.07 33.50
C SER A 121 11.62 -14.48 32.04
N PHE A 122 11.70 -13.52 31.13
CA PHE A 122 11.89 -13.77 29.70
C PHE A 122 13.32 -13.43 29.30
N ARG A 123 13.87 -14.17 28.33
CA ARG A 123 15.22 -13.91 27.79
C ARG A 123 15.30 -12.58 27.04
N GLU A 124 14.21 -12.21 26.38
CA GLU A 124 14.07 -11.02 25.55
C GLU A 124 12.99 -10.13 26.16
N ALA A 125 13.19 -8.81 26.13
CA ALA A 125 12.18 -7.84 26.58
C ALA A 125 11.07 -7.64 25.53
N GLU A 126 11.36 -7.95 24.27
CA GLU A 126 10.46 -7.81 23.14
C GLU A 126 10.67 -8.96 22.14
N LYS A 127 9.57 -9.50 21.64
CA LYS A 127 9.52 -10.54 20.63
C LYS A 127 8.90 -9.98 19.35
N GLU A 128 9.69 -9.90 18.29
CA GLU A 128 9.20 -9.54 16.97
C GLU A 128 8.68 -10.76 16.21
N LEU A 129 7.51 -10.60 15.59
CA LEU A 129 6.89 -11.56 14.67
C LEU A 129 6.58 -10.86 13.35
N ARG A 130 6.86 -11.54 12.23
CA ARG A 130 6.47 -11.11 10.89
C ARG A 130 5.41 -12.05 10.37
N VAL A 131 4.22 -11.53 10.12
CA VAL A 131 3.05 -12.35 9.75
C VAL A 131 2.44 -11.77 8.49
N SER A 132 2.27 -12.59 7.44
CA SER A 132 1.61 -12.13 6.22
C SER A 132 0.14 -11.89 6.44
N GLU A 133 -0.44 -10.87 5.81
CA GLU A 133 -1.88 -10.62 5.88
C GLU A 133 -2.75 -11.73 5.27
N MET A 134 -2.18 -12.49 4.33
CA MET A 134 -2.80 -13.71 3.78
C MET A 134 -2.79 -14.89 4.75
N THR A 135 -2.21 -14.75 5.95
CA THR A 135 -2.17 -15.84 6.94
C THR A 135 -3.59 -16.18 7.40
N ALA A 136 -3.98 -17.44 7.20
CA ALA A 136 -5.33 -17.88 7.54
C ALA A 136 -5.59 -17.86 9.06
N PRO A 137 -6.81 -17.46 9.49
CA PRO A 137 -7.26 -17.66 10.87
C PRO A 137 -7.10 -19.13 11.32
N GLY A 138 -6.72 -19.32 12.57
CA GLY A 138 -6.35 -20.61 13.18
C GLY A 138 -4.86 -20.91 13.14
N SER A 139 -4.06 -20.10 12.42
CA SER A 139 -2.59 -20.21 12.39
C SER A 139 -1.99 -19.94 13.78
N ARG A 140 -0.92 -20.68 14.10
CA ARG A 140 -0.31 -20.69 15.44
C ARG A 140 1.15 -20.26 15.36
N PHE A 141 1.55 -19.36 16.27
CA PHE A 141 2.91 -18.84 16.35
C PHE A 141 3.50 -19.18 17.72
N PRO A 142 4.58 -19.98 17.80
CA PRO A 142 5.20 -20.30 19.07
C PRO A 142 5.83 -19.05 19.70
N LEU A 143 5.54 -18.83 20.98
CA LEU A 143 6.10 -17.75 21.77
C LEU A 143 7.20 -18.30 22.69
N ALA A 144 8.11 -17.42 23.14
CA ALA A 144 9.13 -17.82 24.10
C ALA A 144 8.49 -18.15 25.45
N SER A 145 8.85 -19.30 26.03
CA SER A 145 8.47 -19.61 27.40
C SER A 145 9.29 -18.76 28.39
N GLY A 146 8.62 -18.25 29.42
CA GLY A 146 9.26 -17.71 30.60
C GLY A 146 9.99 -18.79 31.38
N ARG A 147 11.03 -18.38 32.11
CA ARG A 147 11.80 -19.24 33.01
C ARG A 147 11.62 -18.75 34.44
N ASP A 148 11.30 -19.68 35.31
CA ASP A 148 11.21 -19.46 36.75
C ASP A 148 12.15 -20.45 37.46
N PRO A 149 13.14 -19.98 38.24
CA PRO A 149 14.03 -20.84 39.01
C PRO A 149 13.33 -21.68 40.10
N ASP A 150 12.19 -21.20 40.61
CA ASP A 150 11.46 -21.84 41.71
C ASP A 150 10.79 -23.13 41.22
N VAL A 151 10.47 -24.04 42.15
CA VAL A 151 9.90 -25.37 41.81
C VAL A 151 8.46 -25.54 42.28
N GLY A 152 7.76 -26.52 41.69
CA GLY A 152 6.40 -26.87 42.09
C GLY A 152 5.41 -25.73 41.84
N ALA A 153 4.66 -25.34 42.86
CA ALA A 153 3.63 -24.30 42.76
C ALA A 153 4.20 -22.87 42.65
N ASN A 154 5.41 -22.64 43.19
CA ASN A 154 6.08 -21.35 43.12
C ASN A 154 6.74 -21.12 41.75
N SER A 155 6.91 -22.18 40.96
CA SER A 155 7.33 -22.05 39.56
C SER A 155 6.21 -21.46 38.69
N LEU A 156 6.57 -21.10 37.46
CA LEU A 156 5.66 -20.61 36.42
C LEU A 156 4.40 -21.48 36.26
N GLN A 157 3.22 -20.89 36.51
CA GLN A 157 1.94 -21.60 36.43
C GLN A 157 1.09 -21.22 35.24
N SER A 158 1.09 -19.98 34.78
CA SER A 158 0.17 -19.57 33.72
C SER A 158 0.72 -18.46 32.85
N TYR A 159 0.15 -18.35 31.67
CA TYR A 159 0.37 -17.22 30.77
C TYR A 159 -0.96 -16.51 30.52
N GLN A 160 -0.88 -15.19 30.41
CA GLN A 160 -2.00 -14.33 30.09
C GLN A 160 -1.58 -13.39 28.96
N LEU A 161 -2.46 -13.21 27.97
CA LEU A 161 -2.24 -12.27 26.87
C LEU A 161 -3.11 -11.03 27.08
N SER A 162 -2.57 -9.86 26.75
CA SER A 162 -3.34 -8.61 26.67
C SER A 162 -4.57 -8.78 25.76
N THR A 163 -5.70 -8.21 26.16
CA THR A 163 -6.96 -8.30 25.40
C THR A 163 -6.79 -7.77 23.98
N ASN A 164 -7.12 -8.60 22.99
CA ASN A 164 -7.04 -8.24 21.57
C ASN A 164 -8.12 -8.98 20.75
N PRO A 165 -8.74 -8.36 19.74
CA PRO A 165 -9.79 -9.01 18.94
C PRO A 165 -9.28 -9.90 17.80
N LEU A 166 -7.99 -9.83 17.46
CA LEU A 166 -7.34 -10.55 16.35
C LEU A 166 -6.55 -11.76 16.84
N PHE A 167 -6.02 -11.72 18.06
CA PHE A 167 -5.15 -12.77 18.59
C PHE A 167 -5.65 -13.33 19.91
N SER A 168 -5.52 -14.64 20.08
CA SER A 168 -5.75 -15.36 21.34
C SER A 168 -4.50 -16.13 21.76
N LEU A 169 -4.50 -16.65 22.99
CA LEU A 169 -3.40 -17.41 23.55
C LEU A 169 -3.85 -18.84 23.85
N VAL A 170 -3.07 -19.80 23.37
CA VAL A 170 -3.19 -21.21 23.75
C VAL A 170 -1.90 -21.66 24.40
N VAL A 171 -1.99 -22.30 25.56
CA VAL A 171 -0.83 -22.85 26.26
C VAL A 171 -0.87 -24.37 26.14
N LYS A 172 0.17 -24.95 25.56
CA LYS A 172 0.36 -26.41 25.52
C LYS A 172 1.23 -26.83 26.70
N GLU A 173 0.85 -27.89 27.37
CA GLU A 173 1.64 -28.50 28.44
C GLU A 173 2.40 -29.70 27.88
N GLY A 174 3.73 -29.66 27.98
CA GLY A 174 4.59 -30.77 27.59
C GLY A 174 4.56 -31.91 28.62
N PRO A 175 5.08 -33.09 28.26
CA PRO A 175 5.16 -34.24 29.18
C PRO A 175 6.01 -33.94 30.43
N ASP A 176 6.93 -32.98 30.34
CA ASP A 176 7.80 -32.54 31.43
C ASP A 176 7.15 -31.45 32.31
N GLY A 177 5.86 -31.15 32.11
CA GLY A 177 5.14 -30.04 32.78
C GLY A 177 5.49 -28.65 32.25
N MET A 178 6.38 -28.56 31.25
CA MET A 178 6.79 -27.29 30.65
C MET A 178 5.64 -26.68 29.84
N LYS A 179 5.25 -25.46 30.18
CA LYS A 179 4.17 -24.72 29.52
C LYS A 179 4.71 -23.92 28.34
N GLN A 180 4.21 -24.20 27.14
CA GLN A 180 4.59 -23.56 25.89
C GLN A 180 3.44 -22.68 25.38
N PRO A 181 3.57 -21.35 25.43
CA PRO A 181 2.57 -20.44 24.90
C PRO A 181 2.65 -20.37 23.36
N GLU A 182 1.48 -20.45 22.71
CA GLU A 182 1.29 -20.23 21.28
C GLU A 182 0.27 -19.11 21.08
N LEU A 183 0.62 -18.13 20.25
CA LEU A 183 -0.31 -17.12 19.77
C LEU A 183 -1.16 -17.72 18.65
N VAL A 184 -2.47 -17.51 18.69
CA VAL A 184 -3.39 -17.98 17.64
C VAL A 184 -4.04 -16.78 16.97
N LEU A 185 -4.02 -16.76 15.65
CA LEU A 185 -4.71 -15.75 14.86
C LEU A 185 -6.20 -16.10 14.76
N GLU A 186 -7.09 -15.28 15.30
CA GLU A 186 -8.54 -15.53 15.31
C GLU A 186 -9.27 -14.91 14.11
N LYS A 187 -8.72 -13.82 13.57
CA LYS A 187 -9.30 -13.08 12.43
C LYS A 187 -8.22 -12.74 11.43
N SER A 188 -8.60 -12.60 10.17
CA SER A 188 -7.66 -12.19 9.11
C SER A 188 -7.03 -10.85 9.44
N LEU A 189 -5.75 -10.72 9.10
CA LEU A 189 -5.02 -9.48 9.16
C LEU A 189 -5.23 -8.70 7.86
N ASP A 190 -4.96 -7.41 7.90
CA ASP A 190 -5.11 -6.47 6.78
C ASP A 190 -4.11 -5.34 7.04
N ARG A 191 -3.03 -5.33 6.26
CA ARG A 191 -1.90 -4.41 6.45
C ARG A 191 -2.32 -2.99 6.12
N GLU A 192 -3.15 -2.79 5.10
CA GLU A 192 -3.67 -1.49 4.65
C GLU A 192 -4.50 -0.81 5.75
N LYS A 193 -5.20 -1.59 6.58
CA LYS A 193 -5.88 -1.09 7.79
C LYS A 193 -4.93 -0.87 8.95
N GLN A 194 -4.10 -1.87 9.26
CA GLN A 194 -3.18 -1.80 10.39
C GLN A 194 -1.96 -2.71 10.19
N SER A 195 -0.81 -2.11 9.91
CA SER A 195 0.45 -2.83 9.65
C SER A 195 1.19 -3.33 10.88
N ASN A 196 0.88 -2.80 12.08
CA ASN A 196 1.59 -3.14 13.32
C ASN A 196 0.63 -3.36 14.50
N HIS A 197 0.85 -4.44 15.24
CA HIS A 197 0.15 -4.74 16.49
C HIS A 197 1.12 -4.94 17.64
N HIS A 198 0.74 -4.45 18.82
CA HIS A 198 1.53 -4.58 20.05
C HIS A 198 0.69 -5.34 21.08
N LEU A 199 1.22 -6.46 21.55
CA LEU A 199 0.61 -7.28 22.59
C LEU A 199 1.56 -7.40 23.78
N ILE A 200 1.01 -7.76 24.93
CA ILE A 200 1.79 -8.05 26.13
C ILE A 200 1.45 -9.47 26.58
N LEU A 201 2.48 -10.31 26.70
CA LEU A 201 2.38 -11.63 27.31
C LEU A 201 2.90 -11.55 28.74
N THR A 202 2.07 -11.96 29.69
CA THR A 202 2.39 -12.01 31.12
C THR A 202 2.55 -13.46 31.55
N ALA A 203 3.70 -13.80 32.11
CA ALA A 203 3.97 -15.05 32.81
C ALA A 203 3.69 -14.86 34.30
N VAL A 204 2.95 -15.78 34.92
CA VAL A 204 2.52 -15.68 36.33
C VAL A 204 2.83 -16.99 37.05
N ASP A 205 3.50 -16.89 38.20
CA ASP A 205 3.74 -18.02 39.10
C ASP A 205 2.48 -18.39 39.91
N GLY A 206 2.61 -19.35 40.83
CA GLY A 206 1.53 -19.77 41.73
C GLY A 206 1.84 -19.55 43.21
N GLY A 207 2.88 -18.79 43.54
CA GLY A 207 3.30 -18.57 44.92
C GLY A 207 2.47 -17.51 45.66
N ASP A 208 2.78 -17.30 46.94
CA ASP A 208 2.19 -16.24 47.77
C ASP A 208 3.30 -15.41 48.45
N PRO A 209 3.53 -14.14 48.04
CA PRO A 209 2.77 -13.38 47.05
C PRO A 209 3.02 -13.88 45.62
N VAL A 210 2.01 -13.76 44.75
CA VAL A 210 2.14 -14.07 43.32
C VAL A 210 3.09 -13.07 42.65
N ARG A 211 4.03 -13.56 41.83
CA ARG A 211 4.92 -12.72 41.03
C ARG A 211 4.72 -13.00 39.54
N SER A 212 5.14 -12.03 38.73
CA SER A 212 4.92 -12.06 37.28
C SER A 212 6.00 -11.32 36.52
N ALA A 213 6.16 -11.68 35.25
CA ALA A 213 6.94 -10.93 34.29
C ALA A 213 6.16 -10.74 32.99
N THR A 214 6.54 -9.70 32.25
CA THR A 214 5.92 -9.36 30.98
C THR A 214 6.96 -9.32 29.87
N VAL A 215 6.55 -9.70 28.66
CA VAL A 215 7.30 -9.52 27.41
C VAL A 215 6.38 -8.85 26.39
N ARG A 216 6.94 -7.88 25.64
CA ARG A 216 6.21 -7.23 24.54
C ARG A 216 6.27 -8.11 23.31
N ILE A 217 5.17 -8.21 22.58
CA ILE A 217 5.11 -8.89 21.28
C ILE A 217 4.78 -7.83 20.25
N GLN A 218 5.71 -7.59 19.34
CA GLN A 218 5.52 -6.71 18.20
C GLN A 218 5.24 -7.57 16.97
N ILE A 219 4.06 -7.40 16.38
CA ILE A 219 3.64 -8.11 15.19
C ILE A 219 3.64 -7.12 14.04
N ASN A 220 4.55 -7.33 13.10
CA ASN A 220 4.63 -6.58 11.86
C ASN A 220 3.92 -7.40 10.78
N VAL A 221 2.83 -6.85 10.24
CA VAL A 221 2.08 -7.46 9.16
C VAL A 221 2.87 -7.24 7.87
N THR A 222 3.23 -8.32 7.18
CA THR A 222 3.96 -8.25 5.91
C THR A 222 2.98 -8.24 4.75
N ASP A 223 3.22 -7.31 3.85
CA ASP A 223 2.48 -7.10 2.60
C ASP A 223 2.38 -8.38 1.75
N ALA A 224 1.22 -8.55 1.14
CA ALA A 224 0.98 -9.50 0.08
C ALA A 224 0.22 -8.82 -1.06
N ASN A 225 0.40 -9.30 -2.29
CA ASN A 225 -0.21 -8.67 -3.46
C ASN A 225 -1.70 -9.03 -3.58
N ASP A 226 -2.56 -8.38 -2.79
CA ASP A 226 -3.99 -8.65 -2.71
C ASP A 226 -4.90 -7.46 -3.08
N ASN A 227 -4.33 -6.27 -3.28
CA ASN A 227 -5.03 -5.14 -3.87
C ASN A 227 -4.62 -4.96 -5.34
N PRO A 228 -5.55 -5.07 -6.30
CA PRO A 228 -5.24 -4.73 -7.69
C PRO A 228 -5.17 -3.21 -7.89
N PRO A 229 -4.45 -2.71 -8.92
CA PRO A 229 -4.44 -1.30 -9.26
C PRO A 229 -5.85 -0.74 -9.50
N VAL A 230 -6.14 0.46 -9.02
CA VAL A 230 -7.45 1.12 -9.20
C VAL A 230 -7.29 2.48 -9.88
N PHE A 231 -7.89 2.64 -11.05
CA PHE A 231 -7.89 3.93 -11.76
C PHE A 231 -8.76 4.97 -11.05
N THR A 232 -8.34 6.23 -11.08
CA THR A 232 -9.08 7.35 -10.43
C THR A 232 -10.44 7.65 -11.07
N LYS A 233 -10.67 7.18 -12.30
CA LYS A 233 -11.93 7.33 -13.04
C LYS A 233 -12.31 5.99 -13.67
N GLU A 234 -13.61 5.73 -13.79
CA GLU A 234 -14.13 4.56 -14.51
C GLU A 234 -13.94 4.70 -16.03
N ILE A 235 -14.00 5.93 -16.55
CA ILE A 235 -13.78 6.28 -17.95
C ILE A 235 -13.08 7.64 -18.02
N TYR A 236 -12.04 7.74 -18.85
CA TYR A 236 -11.39 9.02 -19.16
C TYR A 236 -11.97 9.58 -20.46
N LYS A 237 -12.56 10.78 -20.39
CA LYS A 237 -13.00 11.54 -21.57
C LYS A 237 -12.06 12.71 -21.77
N VAL A 238 -11.49 12.80 -22.97
CA VAL A 238 -10.45 13.77 -23.31
C VAL A 238 -10.83 14.45 -24.61
N GLN A 239 -10.64 15.77 -24.67
CA GLN A 239 -10.81 16.56 -25.89
C GLN A 239 -9.46 17.14 -26.28
N LEU A 240 -9.04 16.94 -27.52
CA LEU A 240 -7.77 17.43 -28.06
C LEU A 240 -8.03 18.25 -29.31
N LEU A 241 -7.36 19.38 -29.47
CA LEU A 241 -7.35 20.12 -30.73
C LEU A 241 -6.53 19.33 -31.76
N GLU A 242 -6.98 19.29 -33.02
CA GLU A 242 -6.23 18.58 -34.06
C GLU A 242 -4.85 19.17 -34.32
N ASN A 243 -4.70 20.48 -34.16
CA ASN A 243 -3.43 21.18 -34.32
C ASN A 243 -2.47 21.03 -33.11
N LEU A 244 -2.78 20.15 -32.15
CA LEU A 244 -1.94 19.90 -30.99
C LEU A 244 -0.55 19.39 -31.43
N PRO A 245 0.55 20.10 -31.10
CA PRO A 245 1.86 19.75 -31.62
C PRO A 245 2.31 18.35 -31.21
N VAL A 246 2.96 17.64 -32.15
CA VAL A 246 3.60 16.36 -31.87
C VAL A 246 4.62 16.51 -30.74
N GLY A 247 4.57 15.58 -29.77
CA GLY A 247 5.36 15.58 -28.55
C GLY A 247 4.65 16.20 -27.35
N SER A 248 3.51 16.87 -27.55
CA SER A 248 2.70 17.44 -26.47
C SER A 248 2.08 16.34 -25.59
N LEU A 249 1.91 16.64 -24.30
CA LEU A 249 1.11 15.82 -23.39
C LEU A 249 -0.36 15.97 -23.77
N ALA A 250 -1.01 14.86 -24.14
CA ALA A 250 -2.43 14.84 -24.46
C ALA A 250 -3.26 14.75 -23.17
N PHE A 251 -2.99 13.74 -22.34
CA PHE A 251 -3.64 13.51 -21.06
C PHE A 251 -2.80 12.57 -20.20
N GLN A 252 -3.18 12.41 -18.95
CA GLN A 252 -2.55 11.46 -18.03
C GLN A 252 -3.63 10.52 -17.46
N VAL A 253 -3.31 9.23 -17.42
CA VAL A 253 -4.06 8.25 -16.63
C VAL A 253 -3.36 8.00 -15.31
N THR A 254 -4.14 7.78 -14.26
CA THR A 254 -3.59 7.51 -12.92
C THR A 254 -4.36 6.39 -12.29
N ALA A 255 -3.62 5.40 -11.78
CA ALA A 255 -4.10 4.36 -10.90
C ALA A 255 -3.33 4.39 -9.58
N THR A 256 -3.97 3.90 -8.53
CA THR A 256 -3.40 3.73 -7.19
C THR A 256 -3.51 2.28 -6.79
N ASP A 257 -2.51 1.78 -6.09
CA ASP A 257 -2.48 0.44 -5.54
C ASP A 257 -2.35 0.53 -4.00
N GLY A 258 -3.04 -0.35 -3.29
CA GLY A 258 -3.08 -0.35 -1.82
C GLY A 258 -1.86 -0.98 -1.17
N ASP A 259 -1.14 -1.82 -1.91
CA ASP A 259 -0.08 -2.67 -1.39
C ASP A 259 1.22 -1.86 -1.12
N GLU A 260 2.35 -2.54 -0.86
CA GLU A 260 3.64 -1.92 -0.57
C GLU A 260 4.75 -2.35 -1.53
N GLY A 261 5.68 -1.43 -1.80
CA GLY A 261 6.87 -1.73 -2.58
C GLY A 261 6.54 -2.12 -4.02
N THR A 262 7.03 -3.28 -4.48
CA THR A 262 6.82 -3.75 -5.85
C THR A 262 5.37 -4.14 -6.13
N ASN A 263 4.62 -4.53 -5.09
CA ASN A 263 3.21 -4.88 -5.21
C ASN A 263 2.34 -3.64 -5.45
N ALA A 264 2.82 -2.45 -5.10
CA ALA A 264 2.16 -1.19 -5.44
C ALA A 264 2.77 -0.43 -6.64
N GLU A 265 3.83 -0.96 -7.25
CA GLU A 265 4.47 -0.31 -8.41
C GLU A 265 3.70 -0.62 -9.69
N ILE A 266 2.94 0.37 -10.18
CA ILE A 266 2.09 0.22 -11.36
C ILE A 266 2.86 0.51 -12.65
N THR A 267 2.73 -0.39 -13.62
CA THR A 267 3.16 -0.21 -15.00
C THR A 267 1.97 -0.09 -15.94
N TYR A 268 1.97 0.95 -16.78
CA TYR A 268 0.89 1.25 -17.71
C TYR A 268 1.19 0.75 -19.12
N SER A 269 0.16 0.24 -19.81
CA SER A 269 0.26 -0.17 -21.21
C SER A 269 -1.09 -0.06 -21.94
N PHE A 270 -1.07 0.08 -23.26
CA PHE A 270 -2.30 -0.05 -24.04
C PHE A 270 -2.67 -1.52 -24.19
N SER A 271 -3.81 -1.93 -23.62
CA SER A 271 -4.31 -3.31 -23.77
C SER A 271 -5.05 -3.51 -25.09
N ASP A 272 -5.77 -2.47 -25.55
CA ASP A 272 -6.47 -2.47 -26.83
C ASP A 272 -6.38 -1.08 -27.45
N ILE A 273 -5.80 -1.00 -28.65
CA ILE A 273 -5.62 0.24 -29.39
C ILE A 273 -5.67 -0.05 -30.90
N ALA A 274 -6.49 0.70 -31.62
CA ALA A 274 -6.55 0.63 -33.07
C ALA A 274 -5.18 0.98 -33.68
N LYS A 275 -4.86 0.39 -34.84
CA LYS A 275 -3.56 0.60 -35.50
C LYS A 275 -3.31 2.07 -35.85
N SER A 276 -4.35 2.82 -36.22
CA SER A 276 -4.31 4.27 -36.46
C SER A 276 -3.90 5.00 -35.18
N ALA A 277 -4.64 4.83 -34.08
CA ALA A 277 -4.34 5.44 -32.78
C ALA A 277 -2.95 5.09 -32.24
N ARG A 278 -2.43 3.87 -32.50
CA ARG A 278 -1.11 3.44 -32.02
C ARG A 278 0.05 4.22 -32.63
N GLN A 279 -0.14 4.85 -33.78
CA GLN A 279 0.85 5.73 -34.41
C GLN A 279 0.74 7.18 -33.91
N LEU A 280 -0.43 7.55 -33.38
CA LEU A 280 -0.76 8.90 -32.94
C LEU A 280 -0.51 9.14 -31.45
N PHE A 281 -0.53 8.09 -30.63
CA PHE A 281 -0.38 8.19 -29.18
C PHE A 281 0.70 7.25 -28.63
N ALA A 282 1.52 7.77 -27.71
CA ALA A 282 2.46 6.99 -26.92
C ALA A 282 2.18 7.16 -25.43
N LEU A 283 2.15 6.04 -24.71
CA LEU A 283 1.94 5.98 -23.26
C LEU A 283 3.27 5.71 -22.56
N ASP A 284 3.62 6.58 -21.62
CA ASP A 284 4.74 6.34 -20.71
C ASP A 284 4.33 5.33 -19.65
N SER A 285 5.08 4.23 -19.56
CA SER A 285 4.71 3.09 -18.73
C SER A 285 4.82 3.33 -17.23
N ARG A 286 5.46 4.42 -16.77
CA ARG A 286 5.66 4.70 -15.34
C ARG A 286 4.78 5.84 -14.85
N THR A 287 4.63 6.88 -15.67
CA THR A 287 3.89 8.09 -15.29
C THR A 287 2.43 8.04 -15.67
N GLY A 288 2.05 7.18 -16.62
CA GLY A 288 0.71 7.17 -17.20
C GLY A 288 0.46 8.34 -18.16
N ASP A 289 1.49 9.11 -18.51
CA ASP A 289 1.40 10.21 -19.47
C ASP A 289 1.19 9.67 -20.89
N VAL A 290 0.15 10.16 -21.56
CA VAL A 290 -0.10 9.90 -22.97
C VAL A 290 0.28 11.13 -23.77
N LYS A 291 1.23 10.97 -24.69
CA LYS A 291 1.72 12.03 -25.59
C LYS A 291 1.28 11.78 -27.03
N VAL A 292 1.13 12.87 -27.76
CA VAL A 292 0.88 12.83 -29.21
C VAL A 292 2.20 12.52 -29.94
N THR A 293 2.20 11.54 -30.84
CA THR A 293 3.37 11.13 -31.64
C THR A 293 3.20 11.30 -33.14
N GLY A 294 1.97 11.56 -33.60
CA GLY A 294 1.65 11.86 -34.99
C GLY A 294 0.66 13.02 -35.09
N PRO A 295 0.51 13.62 -36.28
CA PRO A 295 -0.47 14.70 -36.48
C PRO A 295 -1.88 14.17 -36.25
N LEU A 296 -2.69 14.94 -35.54
CA LEU A 296 -4.12 14.70 -35.42
C LEU A 296 -4.81 15.48 -36.53
N ASP A 297 -5.84 14.89 -37.13
CA ASP A 297 -6.59 15.45 -38.25
C ASP A 297 -8.07 15.11 -38.02
N TYR A 298 -8.89 16.13 -37.83
CA TYR A 298 -10.31 16.02 -37.55
C TYR A 298 -11.09 15.55 -38.79
N GLU A 299 -10.67 15.94 -39.99
CA GLU A 299 -11.23 15.49 -41.27
C GLU A 299 -10.94 14.01 -41.55
N GLU A 300 -9.87 13.45 -40.97
CA GLU A 300 -9.54 12.02 -41.06
C GLU A 300 -10.32 11.17 -40.04
N GLU A 301 -10.18 11.46 -38.74
CA GLU A 301 -10.83 10.67 -37.69
C GLU A 301 -11.10 11.49 -36.42
N LYS A 302 -12.37 11.56 -36.06
CA LYS A 302 -12.89 12.47 -35.02
C LYS A 302 -12.84 11.88 -33.61
N TYR A 303 -12.78 10.55 -33.53
CA TYR A 303 -12.96 9.85 -32.28
C TYR A 303 -12.08 8.61 -32.17
N TYR A 304 -11.34 8.52 -31.06
CA TYR A 304 -10.55 7.35 -30.73
C TYR A 304 -11.03 6.73 -29.42
N GLU A 305 -11.22 5.41 -29.41
CA GLU A 305 -11.42 4.62 -28.20
C GLU A 305 -10.20 3.71 -27.99
N THR A 306 -9.64 3.73 -26.78
CA THR A 306 -8.57 2.84 -26.37
C THR A 306 -8.79 2.36 -24.94
N THR A 307 -8.19 1.22 -24.59
CA THR A 307 -8.18 0.71 -23.22
C THR A 307 -6.74 0.70 -22.71
N VAL A 308 -6.54 1.34 -21.55
CA VAL A 308 -5.28 1.33 -20.83
C VAL A 308 -5.35 0.31 -19.70
N GLU A 309 -4.31 -0.51 -19.57
CA GLU A 309 -4.09 -1.44 -18.48
C GLU A 309 -3.02 -0.90 -17.55
N GLY A 310 -3.31 -0.92 -16.24
CA GLY A 310 -2.33 -0.76 -15.18
C GLY A 310 -2.08 -2.11 -14.54
N ARG A 311 -0.82 -2.52 -14.42
CA ARG A 311 -0.39 -3.80 -13.84
C ARG A 311 0.65 -3.55 -12.77
N ASP A 312 0.44 -4.11 -11.58
CA ASP A 312 1.40 -4.06 -10.49
C ASP A 312 2.60 -5.00 -10.72
N GLY A 313 3.59 -4.99 -9.82
CA GLY A 313 4.72 -5.91 -9.88
C GLY A 313 4.40 -7.36 -9.52
N GLY A 314 3.31 -7.61 -8.78
CA GLY A 314 2.85 -8.96 -8.41
C GLY A 314 2.01 -9.66 -9.48
N GLY A 315 1.60 -8.92 -10.50
CA GLY A 315 0.84 -9.37 -11.66
C GLY A 315 -0.67 -9.10 -11.62
N LEU A 316 -1.25 -8.49 -10.59
CA LEU A 316 -2.64 -8.03 -10.67
C LEU A 316 -2.74 -6.81 -11.59
N ASN A 317 -3.91 -6.66 -12.21
CA ASN A 317 -4.14 -5.61 -13.19
C ASN A 317 -5.57 -5.08 -13.14
N ALA A 318 -5.71 -3.86 -13.63
CA ALA A 318 -6.98 -3.26 -13.95
C ALA A 318 -6.94 -2.59 -15.33
N ARG A 319 -8.11 -2.37 -15.90
CA ARG A 319 -8.27 -1.73 -17.21
C ARG A 319 -9.26 -0.59 -17.13
N VAL A 320 -8.98 0.48 -17.88
CA VAL A 320 -9.85 1.65 -18.00
C VAL A 320 -10.02 2.04 -19.46
N LYS A 321 -11.23 2.44 -19.83
CA LYS A 321 -11.53 2.97 -21.16
C LYS A 321 -11.18 4.45 -21.24
N VAL A 322 -10.63 4.84 -22.38
CA VAL A 322 -10.32 6.23 -22.73
C VAL A 322 -11.02 6.57 -24.02
N HIS A 323 -11.78 7.66 -23.99
CA HIS A 323 -12.51 8.25 -25.11
C HIS A 323 -11.86 9.58 -25.44
N ILE A 324 -11.29 9.67 -26.63
CA ILE A 324 -10.57 10.85 -27.12
C ILE A 324 -11.40 11.43 -28.27
N GLU A 325 -11.84 12.67 -28.10
CA GLU A 325 -12.55 13.45 -29.10
C GLU A 325 -11.60 14.50 -29.67
N ILE A 326 -11.50 14.56 -30.99
CA ILE A 326 -10.73 15.59 -31.69
C ILE A 326 -11.65 16.78 -31.95
N LEU A 327 -11.15 17.97 -31.63
CA LEU A 327 -11.82 19.24 -31.86
C LEU A 327 -11.24 19.91 -33.11
N ASP A 328 -12.16 20.28 -33.99
CA ASP A 328 -11.96 21.00 -35.24
C ASP A 328 -11.30 22.38 -35.01
N VAL A 329 -10.33 22.70 -35.86
CA VAL A 329 -9.60 23.96 -35.94
C VAL A 329 -9.63 24.41 -37.39
N ASN A 330 -9.86 25.71 -37.63
CA ASN A 330 -9.88 26.26 -38.98
C ASN A 330 -8.50 26.14 -39.68
N ASP A 331 -8.26 25.05 -40.41
CA ASP A 331 -7.00 24.74 -41.05
C ASP A 331 -7.14 24.37 -42.55
N ASN A 332 -8.38 24.18 -43.04
CA ASN A 332 -8.66 24.05 -44.45
C ASN A 332 -9.19 25.37 -45.02
N ALA A 333 -8.56 25.85 -46.09
CA ALA A 333 -9.07 27.01 -46.81
C ALA A 333 -10.19 26.59 -47.80
N PRO A 334 -11.18 27.47 -48.05
CA PRO A 334 -12.28 27.17 -48.98
C PRO A 334 -11.77 26.75 -50.37
N ALA A 335 -12.23 25.63 -50.92
CA ALA A 335 -11.87 25.18 -52.27
C ALA A 335 -12.91 25.64 -53.31
N LEU A 336 -12.48 26.42 -54.30
CA LEU A 336 -13.31 26.93 -55.40
C LEU A 336 -13.32 25.96 -56.59
N SER A 337 -14.50 25.66 -57.14
CA SER A 337 -14.69 24.92 -58.38
C SER A 337 -15.69 25.63 -59.29
N VAL A 338 -15.39 25.73 -60.59
CA VAL A 338 -16.19 26.54 -61.53
C VAL A 338 -16.58 25.70 -62.75
N LEU A 339 -17.83 25.24 -62.83
CA LEU A 339 -18.37 24.49 -63.98
C LEU A 339 -19.91 24.55 -64.05
N PRO A 340 -20.52 24.73 -65.25
CA PRO A 340 -19.92 25.12 -66.54
C PRO A 340 -19.70 26.65 -66.66
N ILE A 341 -18.87 27.07 -67.60
CA ILE A 341 -18.56 28.48 -67.94
C ILE A 341 -19.01 28.76 -69.39
N LEU A 342 -19.76 29.84 -69.58
CA LEU A 342 -20.09 30.44 -70.87
C LEU A 342 -18.99 31.45 -71.25
N ASN A 343 -18.09 31.04 -72.13
CA ASN A 343 -16.98 31.86 -72.61
C ASN A 343 -16.65 31.42 -74.06
N PRO A 344 -16.72 32.32 -75.08
CA PRO A 344 -16.97 33.76 -74.99
C PRO A 344 -18.44 34.14 -74.72
N ILE A 345 -18.66 35.36 -74.23
CA ILE A 345 -19.96 35.94 -73.88
C ILE A 345 -20.39 36.93 -74.97
N PRO A 346 -21.54 36.77 -75.64
CA PRO A 346 -22.05 37.75 -76.59
C PRO A 346 -22.25 39.13 -75.95
N GLU A 347 -21.79 40.21 -76.60
CA GLU A 347 -21.93 41.55 -76.04
C GLU A 347 -23.40 42.01 -75.91
N ASP A 348 -24.28 41.48 -76.75
CA ASP A 348 -25.73 41.69 -76.68
C ASP A 348 -26.42 40.90 -75.55
N SER A 349 -25.65 40.22 -74.69
CA SER A 349 -26.16 39.51 -73.51
C SER A 349 -26.90 40.46 -72.57
N VAL A 350 -28.17 40.15 -72.31
CA VAL A 350 -28.98 40.93 -71.36
C VAL A 350 -28.43 40.82 -69.93
N PRO A 351 -28.60 41.84 -69.08
CA PRO A 351 -28.25 41.74 -67.67
C PRO A 351 -28.93 40.54 -66.99
N SER A 352 -28.22 39.92 -66.05
CA SER A 352 -28.57 38.67 -65.36
C SER A 352 -28.42 37.39 -66.20
N THR A 353 -27.67 37.45 -67.31
CA THR A 353 -27.26 36.25 -68.06
C THR A 353 -26.25 35.47 -67.23
N VAL A 354 -26.48 34.16 -67.05
CA VAL A 354 -25.59 33.28 -66.28
C VAL A 354 -24.35 32.96 -67.09
N VAL A 355 -23.20 33.39 -66.57
CA VAL A 355 -21.88 33.19 -67.16
C VAL A 355 -21.22 31.93 -66.61
N ALA A 356 -21.24 31.73 -65.29
CA ALA A 356 -20.63 30.55 -64.68
C ALA A 356 -21.35 30.13 -63.41
N VAL A 357 -21.21 28.86 -63.04
CA VAL A 357 -21.61 28.35 -61.72
C VAL A 357 -20.36 28.04 -60.91
N ILE A 358 -20.28 28.62 -59.73
CA ILE A 358 -19.17 28.51 -58.79
C ILE A 358 -19.67 27.71 -57.59
N ASN A 359 -19.01 26.60 -57.29
CA ASN A 359 -19.25 25.79 -56.11
C ASN A 359 -18.03 25.89 -55.19
N VAL A 360 -18.27 26.21 -53.92
CA VAL A 360 -17.25 26.37 -52.90
C VAL A 360 -17.40 25.26 -51.90
N ARG A 361 -16.29 24.63 -51.53
CA ARG A 361 -16.30 23.57 -50.54
C ARG A 361 -15.20 23.81 -49.52
N ASP A 362 -15.62 23.92 -48.28
CA ASP A 362 -14.72 23.82 -47.14
C ASP A 362 -14.83 22.44 -46.50
N ARG A 363 -13.75 21.96 -45.88
CA ARG A 363 -13.71 20.66 -45.22
C ARG A 363 -13.99 20.75 -43.73
N ASP A 364 -13.78 21.93 -43.14
CA ASP A 364 -13.91 22.16 -41.70
C ASP A 364 -15.38 22.15 -41.25
N LEU A 365 -15.61 22.05 -39.94
CA LEU A 365 -16.95 22.00 -39.35
C LEU A 365 -17.49 23.39 -38.94
N GLY A 366 -18.78 23.60 -39.18
CA GLY A 366 -19.50 24.74 -38.61
C GLY A 366 -19.02 26.07 -39.18
N ASP A 367 -18.74 27.06 -38.32
CA ASP A 367 -18.28 28.39 -38.75
C ASP A 367 -16.94 28.34 -39.51
N ASN A 368 -16.07 27.37 -39.19
CA ASN A 368 -14.81 27.15 -39.90
C ASN A 368 -15.07 26.70 -41.35
N GLY A 369 -16.14 25.92 -41.58
CA GLY A 369 -16.54 25.48 -42.91
C GLY A 369 -17.55 26.38 -43.64
N GLU A 370 -18.05 27.44 -43.01
CA GLU A 370 -19.07 28.32 -43.60
C GLU A 370 -18.42 29.42 -44.45
N VAL A 371 -18.74 29.43 -45.74
CA VAL A 371 -18.00 30.23 -46.74
C VAL A 371 -18.83 31.36 -47.36
N SER A 372 -18.15 32.47 -47.64
CA SER A 372 -18.70 33.63 -48.35
C SER A 372 -17.83 33.96 -49.57
N CYS A 373 -18.46 34.25 -50.70
CA CYS A 373 -17.76 34.59 -51.96
C CYS A 373 -17.97 36.04 -52.36
N THR A 374 -16.91 36.65 -52.89
CA THR A 374 -16.90 38.04 -53.37
C THR A 374 -16.13 38.14 -54.69
N ILE A 375 -16.49 39.11 -55.51
CA ILE A 375 -15.71 39.50 -56.70
C ILE A 375 -14.94 40.77 -56.34
N ASP A 376 -13.68 40.83 -56.74
CA ASP A 376 -12.86 42.02 -56.57
C ASP A 376 -13.06 43.01 -57.74
N GLY A 377 -13.16 44.29 -57.43
CA GLY A 377 -13.23 45.38 -58.40
C GLY A 377 -14.65 45.77 -58.82
N ASP A 378 -14.75 46.89 -59.54
CA ASP A 378 -16.00 47.38 -60.13
C ASP A 378 -16.11 46.84 -61.55
N LEU A 379 -16.74 45.66 -61.68
CA LEU A 379 -16.86 44.91 -62.92
C LEU A 379 -18.34 44.80 -63.32
N PRO A 380 -18.67 44.66 -64.62
CA PRO A 380 -20.05 44.49 -65.09
C PRO A 380 -20.61 43.09 -64.80
N PHE A 381 -20.19 42.47 -63.70
CA PHE A 381 -20.59 41.13 -63.26
C PHE A 381 -20.89 41.13 -61.76
N ARG A 382 -21.77 40.23 -61.32
CA ARG A 382 -22.07 40.03 -59.89
C ARG A 382 -22.25 38.55 -59.55
N LEU A 383 -22.06 38.20 -58.28
CA LEU A 383 -22.40 36.88 -57.74
C LEU A 383 -23.82 36.89 -57.19
N GLU A 384 -24.61 35.89 -57.59
CA GLU A 384 -25.92 35.60 -57.02
C GLU A 384 -25.86 34.25 -56.30
N ALA A 385 -26.12 34.25 -54.99
CA ALA A 385 -26.22 33.02 -54.22
C ALA A 385 -27.42 32.20 -54.72
N SER A 386 -27.18 30.94 -55.12
CA SER A 386 -28.23 30.06 -55.65
C SER A 386 -28.65 28.99 -54.65
N SER A 387 -27.71 28.37 -53.95
CA SER A 387 -27.92 27.37 -52.89
C SER A 387 -26.75 27.41 -51.92
N GLU A 388 -26.78 26.59 -50.86
CA GLU A 388 -25.67 26.47 -49.90
C GLU A 388 -24.35 26.23 -50.64
N ASN A 389 -23.38 27.12 -50.40
CA ASN A 389 -22.06 27.19 -51.01
C ASN A 389 -22.00 27.19 -52.56
N THR A 390 -23.10 27.52 -53.24
CA THR A 390 -23.15 27.63 -54.71
C THR A 390 -23.58 29.01 -55.16
N TYR A 391 -22.78 29.62 -56.02
CA TYR A 391 -22.95 30.97 -56.55
C TYR A 391 -23.06 30.95 -58.08
N LYS A 392 -23.89 31.82 -58.63
CA LYS A 392 -23.97 32.07 -60.07
C LYS A 392 -23.28 33.39 -60.38
N LEU A 393 -22.32 33.36 -61.29
CA LEU A 393 -21.74 34.56 -61.88
C LEU A 393 -22.66 35.03 -63.00
N VAL A 394 -23.18 36.24 -62.90
CA VAL A 394 -24.10 36.81 -63.89
C VAL A 394 -23.64 38.18 -64.38
N THR A 395 -24.04 38.56 -65.59
CA THR A 395 -23.85 39.93 -66.10
C THR A 395 -24.66 40.93 -65.27
N ALA A 396 -24.06 42.05 -64.87
CA ALA A 396 -24.72 43.10 -64.07
C ALA A 396 -25.16 44.29 -64.92
N SER A 397 -24.42 44.61 -65.99
CA SER A 397 -24.71 45.67 -66.96
C SER A 397 -24.49 45.18 -68.39
N ALA A 398 -24.85 46.01 -69.37
CA ALA A 398 -24.55 45.74 -70.77
C ALA A 398 -23.03 45.63 -70.99
N LEU A 399 -22.64 44.74 -71.90
CA LEU A 399 -21.27 44.55 -72.35
C LEU A 399 -21.09 45.26 -73.70
N ASP A 400 -19.88 45.74 -73.96
CA ASP A 400 -19.51 46.40 -75.20
C ASP A 400 -18.07 46.01 -75.51
N ARG A 401 -17.90 45.21 -76.57
CA ARG A 401 -16.61 44.65 -76.96
C ARG A 401 -15.67 45.73 -77.47
N GLU A 402 -16.18 46.74 -78.18
CA GLU A 402 -15.37 47.84 -78.72
C GLU A 402 -14.74 48.69 -77.61
N THR A 403 -15.36 48.71 -76.42
CA THR A 403 -14.78 49.32 -75.22
C THR A 403 -13.88 48.34 -74.45
N VAL A 404 -14.36 47.15 -74.10
CA VAL A 404 -13.59 46.12 -73.37
C VAL A 404 -13.87 44.73 -73.92
N SER A 405 -12.86 44.13 -74.57
CA SER A 405 -12.99 42.83 -75.23
C SER A 405 -12.74 41.62 -74.33
N ALA A 406 -12.15 41.81 -73.15
CA ALA A 406 -11.93 40.74 -72.17
C ALA A 406 -11.90 41.28 -70.73
N TYR A 407 -12.44 40.49 -69.80
CA TYR A 407 -12.45 40.79 -68.37
C TYR A 407 -11.65 39.74 -67.61
N ASN A 408 -10.82 40.18 -66.67
CA ASN A 408 -10.20 39.30 -65.67
C ASN A 408 -10.95 39.47 -64.34
N ILE A 409 -11.64 38.42 -63.92
CA ILE A 409 -12.47 38.41 -62.71
C ILE A 409 -11.74 37.62 -61.61
N SER A 410 -11.36 38.32 -60.55
CA SER A 410 -10.86 37.71 -59.31
C SER A 410 -12.04 37.41 -58.39
N ILE A 411 -12.26 36.13 -58.10
CA ILE A 411 -13.25 35.66 -57.13
C ILE A 411 -12.50 35.21 -55.88
N THR A 412 -12.85 35.79 -54.73
CA THR A 412 -12.30 35.43 -53.42
C THR A 412 -13.38 34.73 -52.59
N ALA A 413 -13.11 33.50 -52.15
CA ALA A 413 -13.90 32.78 -51.15
C ALA A 413 -13.21 32.88 -49.79
N ARG A 414 -13.98 33.16 -48.74
CA ARG A 414 -13.50 33.31 -47.37
C ARG A 414 -14.42 32.63 -46.38
N ASP A 415 -13.85 31.84 -45.49
CA ASP A 415 -14.58 31.20 -44.39
C ASP A 415 -14.95 32.19 -43.27
N ARG A 416 -15.69 31.72 -42.26
CA ARG A 416 -16.01 32.48 -41.05
C ARG A 416 -15.18 32.05 -39.84
N GLY A 417 -14.19 31.19 -40.04
CA GLY A 417 -13.30 30.72 -38.99
C GLY A 417 -12.44 31.84 -38.40
N SER A 418 -11.79 31.54 -37.28
CA SER A 418 -10.91 32.47 -36.57
C SER A 418 -9.58 31.79 -36.22
N PRO A 419 -8.48 32.10 -36.93
CA PRO A 419 -8.36 33.08 -38.00
C PRO A 419 -9.07 32.64 -39.28
N SER A 420 -9.63 33.58 -40.03
CA SER A 420 -10.33 33.24 -41.27
C SER A 420 -9.34 32.91 -42.40
N LEU A 421 -9.60 31.86 -43.16
CA LEU A 421 -8.84 31.48 -44.35
C LEU A 421 -9.62 31.87 -45.61
N SER A 422 -8.87 32.04 -46.71
CA SER A 422 -9.45 32.45 -47.99
C SER A 422 -8.68 31.89 -49.16
N SER A 423 -9.39 31.67 -50.26
CA SER A 423 -8.83 31.26 -51.55
C SER A 423 -9.29 32.20 -52.65
N ARG A 424 -8.47 32.31 -53.69
CA ARG A 424 -8.73 33.18 -54.84
C ARG A 424 -8.64 32.40 -56.14
N MET A 425 -9.56 32.68 -57.06
CA MET A 425 -9.60 32.16 -58.42
C MET A 425 -9.69 33.32 -59.40
N GLU A 426 -8.91 33.27 -60.48
CA GLU A 426 -8.96 34.24 -61.58
C GLU A 426 -9.66 33.62 -62.78
N LEU A 427 -10.65 34.30 -63.34
CA LEU A 427 -11.39 33.89 -64.54
C LEU A 427 -11.24 34.93 -65.64
N VAL A 428 -10.73 34.51 -66.79
CA VAL A 428 -10.65 35.34 -68.00
C VAL A 428 -11.88 35.06 -68.86
N LEU A 429 -12.69 36.10 -69.07
CA LEU A 429 -13.90 36.04 -69.90
C LEU A 429 -13.73 36.93 -71.12
N GLU A 430 -13.89 36.34 -72.30
CA GLU A 430 -13.85 37.04 -73.58
C GLU A 430 -15.25 37.46 -73.99
N VAL A 431 -15.37 38.67 -74.55
CA VAL A 431 -16.62 39.17 -75.12
C VAL A 431 -16.63 38.88 -76.62
N SER A 432 -17.61 38.11 -77.09
CA SER A 432 -17.76 37.83 -78.53
C SER A 432 -18.53 38.96 -79.21
N ASP A 433 -18.02 39.32 -80.38
CA ASP A 433 -18.52 40.33 -81.31
C ASP A 433 -19.94 40.02 -81.80
N VAL A 434 -20.79 41.04 -81.80
CA VAL A 434 -22.10 41.08 -82.44
C VAL A 434 -22.11 42.31 -83.34
N ASN A 435 -22.42 42.12 -84.62
CA ASN A 435 -22.39 43.23 -85.59
C ASN A 435 -23.49 44.28 -85.33
N ASP A 436 -23.20 45.23 -84.44
CA ASP A 436 -24.06 46.35 -84.01
C ASP A 436 -23.50 47.71 -84.47
N ASN A 437 -22.27 47.74 -85.00
CA ASN A 437 -21.60 48.89 -85.56
C ASN A 437 -21.63 48.86 -87.10
N ALA A 438 -22.39 49.78 -87.71
CA ALA A 438 -22.41 49.91 -89.16
C ALA A 438 -21.09 50.53 -89.68
N PRO A 439 -20.59 50.12 -90.86
CA PRO A 439 -19.41 50.75 -91.44
C PRO A 439 -19.69 52.24 -91.71
N VAL A 440 -18.77 53.09 -91.28
CA VAL A 440 -18.81 54.53 -91.53
C VAL A 440 -17.71 54.90 -92.53
N PHE A 441 -18.07 55.75 -93.50
CA PHE A 441 -17.09 56.33 -94.41
C PHE A 441 -16.19 57.32 -93.65
N GLU A 442 -14.93 57.46 -94.06
CA GLU A 442 -14.00 58.41 -93.42
C GLU A 442 -14.46 59.86 -93.63
N GLU A 443 -15.11 60.14 -94.77
CA GLU A 443 -15.69 61.43 -95.09
C GLU A 443 -17.18 61.32 -95.42
N ALA A 444 -17.95 62.36 -95.09
CA ALA A 444 -19.35 62.44 -95.46
C ALA A 444 -19.56 62.57 -96.99
N ALA A 445 -18.51 62.96 -97.72
CA ALA A 445 -18.45 62.99 -99.18
C ALA A 445 -16.98 63.00 -99.65
N TYR A 446 -16.65 62.21 -100.67
CA TYR A 446 -15.35 62.25 -101.34
C TYR A 446 -15.50 63.03 -102.66
N ASN A 447 -14.73 64.10 -102.86
CA ASN A 447 -14.78 64.95 -104.05
C ASN A 447 -13.88 64.46 -105.19
#